data_AF-A0A5B0PK19-F1
#
_entry.id   AF-A0A5B0PK19-F1
#
_cell.length_a   1.000
_cell.length_b   1.000
_cell.length_c   1.000
_cell.angle_alpha   90.00
_cell.angle_beta   90.00
_cell.angle_gamma   90.00
#
_symmetry.space_group_name_H-M   'P 1'
#
loop_
_entity.id
_entity.type
_entity.pdbx_description
1 polymer ?
#
loop_
_entity_poly.entity_id
_entity_poly.type
_entity_poly.pdbx_seq_one_letter_code
_entity_poly.pdbx_strand_id
1 'polypeptide(L)'
;MPQDSTYHRYGTLSSSTRTRNKYLSPQLPSHGSPLCQALHQFTRLLLGITKNSDPPPSSPNPAQLAQFHSGWRSNTFDDDKKLISEIATRIATTNSASPPHCGKKKSLNLSHRNCFLEHLKTIKFPHDCFNWHEACSSAWNEALTNLILKHWNHAYVNGSFLAYPLDPGAAGDPLTITALIHQWFDGRRDVLLQEQRNPGSAQKKSQMIQRSRWRKTLSEHRTETLKRMKVDEKFHGIFEDPLCNSDTEKQEDGTLVKVKLPWRSTVATSLAARIDRLTIQRKKEENKRSFGPSQLLETPLVSAILVSPPAHKKFQDPGKKISMTSSFL
;
A
#
# COMPACT_ATOMS: atom_id res chain seq x y z
N MET A 1 -23.37 10.52 -29.47
CA MET A 1 -22.10 11.27 -29.46
C MET A 1 -21.00 10.30 -29.02
N PRO A 2 -20.21 9.73 -29.94
CA PRO A 2 -19.08 8.88 -29.57
C PRO A 2 -18.00 9.77 -28.93
N GLN A 3 -17.44 9.33 -27.80
CA GLN A 3 -16.35 10.04 -27.13
C GLN A 3 -15.10 10.03 -28.02
N ASP A 4 -14.56 11.21 -28.28
CA ASP A 4 -13.33 11.42 -29.04
C ASP A 4 -12.18 10.61 -28.44
N SER A 5 -11.58 9.78 -29.29
CA SER A 5 -10.39 9.02 -28.96
C SER A 5 -9.21 9.98 -28.76
N THR A 6 -8.53 9.81 -27.64
CA THR A 6 -7.27 10.46 -27.27
C THR A 6 -6.20 10.17 -28.33
N TYR A 7 -6.08 11.03 -29.33
CA TYR A 7 -4.97 11.02 -30.29
C TYR A 7 -3.77 11.76 -29.68
N HIS A 8 -2.61 11.09 -29.63
CA HIS A 8 -1.32 11.76 -29.49
C HIS A 8 -0.57 11.69 -30.83
N ARG A 9 0.05 12.82 -31.21
CA ARG A 9 0.96 12.95 -32.35
C ARG A 9 2.10 11.94 -32.21
N TYR A 10 2.45 11.27 -33.30
CA TYR A 10 3.52 10.27 -33.45
C TYR A 10 3.18 8.84 -32.98
N GLY A 11 2.25 8.16 -33.67
CA GLY A 11 2.34 6.75 -34.11
C GLY A 11 2.46 5.60 -33.10
N THR A 12 2.91 5.82 -31.88
CA THR A 12 2.98 4.83 -30.81
C THR A 12 1.99 5.21 -29.74
N LEU A 13 0.89 4.44 -29.63
CA LEU A 13 -0.01 4.53 -28.49
C LEU A 13 0.83 4.40 -27.21
N SER A 14 0.93 5.46 -26.40
CA SER A 14 1.44 5.32 -25.04
C SER A 14 0.41 4.49 -24.27
N SER A 15 0.55 3.17 -24.34
CA SER A 15 -0.31 2.28 -23.57
C SER A 15 0.00 2.51 -22.11
N SER A 16 -0.88 3.24 -21.43
CA SER A 16 -0.80 3.37 -19.97
C SER A 16 -0.67 1.99 -19.35
N THR A 17 0.02 1.87 -18.21
CA THR A 17 0.14 0.59 -17.47
C THR A 17 -1.22 -0.06 -17.25
N ARG A 18 -2.27 0.75 -17.05
CA ARG A 18 -3.67 0.29 -16.98
C ARG A 18 -4.13 -0.41 -18.24
N THR A 19 -3.84 0.14 -19.42
CA THR A 19 -4.24 -0.42 -20.73
C THR A 19 -3.47 -1.71 -20.99
N ARG A 20 -2.16 -1.72 -20.73
CA ARG A 20 -1.32 -2.91 -20.87
C ARG A 20 -1.77 -4.03 -19.93
N ASN A 21 -2.04 -3.71 -18.67
CA ASN A 21 -2.54 -4.68 -17.69
C ASN A 21 -3.92 -5.22 -18.07
N LYS A 22 -4.78 -4.41 -18.70
CA LYS A 22 -6.07 -4.88 -19.22
C LYS A 22 -5.87 -5.92 -20.32
N TYR A 23 -4.95 -5.67 -21.26
CA TYR A 23 -4.61 -6.62 -22.33
C TYR A 23 -4.01 -7.93 -21.79
N LEU A 24 -3.13 -7.85 -20.78
CA LEU A 24 -2.48 -9.02 -20.18
C LEU A 24 -3.37 -9.79 -19.20
N SER A 25 -4.45 -9.17 -18.70
CA SER A 25 -5.33 -9.77 -17.68
C SER A 25 -5.94 -11.14 -18.03
N PRO A 26 -6.26 -11.47 -19.29
CA PRO A 26 -6.76 -12.81 -19.65
C PRO A 26 -5.65 -13.86 -19.74
N GLN A 27 -4.39 -13.43 -19.92
CA GLN A 27 -3.24 -14.29 -20.17
C GLN A 27 -2.45 -14.59 -18.88
N LEU A 28 -2.47 -13.66 -17.91
CA LEU A 28 -1.73 -13.78 -16.67
C LEU A 28 -2.63 -14.18 -15.50
N PRO A 29 -2.06 -14.87 -14.50
CA PRO A 29 -2.76 -15.13 -13.24
C PRO A 29 -3.30 -13.84 -12.63
N SER A 30 -4.47 -13.93 -11.99
CA SER A 30 -5.07 -12.76 -11.34
C SER A 30 -4.12 -12.13 -10.32
N HIS A 31 -4.18 -10.82 -10.15
CA HIS A 31 -3.32 -10.09 -9.20
C HIS A 31 -3.44 -10.61 -7.75
N GLY A 32 -4.60 -11.17 -7.39
CA GLY A 32 -4.84 -11.78 -6.08
C GLY A 32 -4.42 -13.24 -5.96
N SER A 33 -3.95 -13.88 -7.04
CA SER A 33 -3.60 -15.29 -7.04
C SER A 33 -2.45 -15.61 -6.07
N PRO A 34 -2.37 -16.84 -5.55
CA PRO A 34 -1.26 -17.29 -4.71
C PRO A 34 0.12 -17.07 -5.35
N LEU A 35 0.22 -17.27 -6.67
CA LEU A 35 1.45 -17.05 -7.44
C LEU A 35 1.88 -15.59 -7.44
N CYS A 36 0.97 -14.66 -7.81
CA CYS A 36 1.26 -13.23 -7.75
C CYS A 36 1.65 -12.79 -6.33
N GLN A 37 0.98 -13.30 -5.31
CA GLN A 37 1.31 -12.99 -3.92
C GLN A 37 2.68 -13.51 -3.49
N ALA A 38 3.06 -14.72 -3.90
CA ALA A 38 4.36 -15.33 -3.61
C ALA A 38 5.48 -14.57 -4.34
N LEU A 39 5.31 -14.33 -5.65
CA LEU A 39 6.28 -13.61 -6.47
C LEU A 39 6.47 -12.17 -5.99
N HIS A 40 5.40 -11.42 -5.73
CA HIS A 40 5.53 -10.05 -5.19
C HIS A 40 6.21 -10.02 -3.82
N GLN A 41 6.05 -11.06 -2.99
CA GLN A 41 6.76 -11.17 -1.71
C GLN A 41 8.23 -11.50 -1.92
N PHE A 42 8.52 -12.41 -2.84
CA PHE A 42 9.87 -12.81 -3.19
C PHE A 42 10.67 -11.66 -3.81
N THR A 43 10.13 -10.97 -4.81
CA THR A 43 10.77 -9.80 -5.42
C THR A 43 11.03 -8.70 -4.39
N ARG A 44 10.09 -8.44 -3.47
CA ARG A 44 10.29 -7.48 -2.37
C ARG A 44 11.40 -7.92 -1.42
N LEU A 45 11.44 -9.20 -1.05
CA LEU A 45 12.51 -9.76 -0.23
C LEU A 45 13.88 -9.55 -0.89
N LEU A 46 14.00 -9.91 -2.18
CA LEU A 46 15.27 -9.76 -2.90
C LEU A 46 15.73 -8.30 -2.98
N LEU A 47 14.80 -7.35 -3.06
CA LEU A 47 15.09 -5.91 -3.12
C LEU A 47 15.14 -5.24 -1.73
N GLY A 48 14.91 -5.98 -0.64
CA GLY A 48 15.01 -5.43 0.72
C GLY A 48 13.81 -4.57 1.13
N ILE A 49 12.68 -4.71 0.44
CA ILE A 49 11.43 -3.97 0.70
C ILE A 49 10.63 -4.75 1.76
N THR A 50 10.51 -4.20 2.97
CA THR A 50 9.86 -4.91 4.09
C THR A 50 8.34 -4.73 4.09
N LYS A 51 7.86 -3.51 3.82
CA LYS A 51 6.44 -3.14 3.78
C LYS A 51 6.10 -2.57 2.41
N ASN A 52 4.84 -2.71 2.01
CA ASN A 52 4.35 -2.12 0.76
C ASN A 52 4.42 -0.59 0.76
N SER A 53 4.37 0.03 1.93
CA SER A 53 4.50 1.47 2.14
C SER A 53 5.93 1.96 2.04
N ASP A 54 6.92 1.06 2.11
CA ASP A 54 8.32 1.48 2.08
C ASP A 54 8.61 2.15 0.73
N PRO A 55 9.41 3.23 0.73
CA PRO A 55 9.92 3.77 -0.50
C PRO A 55 10.71 2.67 -1.23
N PRO A 56 10.69 2.68 -2.57
CA PRO A 56 11.56 1.81 -3.34
C PRO A 56 13.03 2.09 -2.93
N PRO A 57 13.92 1.09 -3.04
CA PRO A 57 15.34 1.34 -2.94
C PRO A 57 15.78 2.30 -4.05
N SER A 58 16.88 3.01 -3.84
CA SER A 58 17.40 3.98 -4.79
C SER A 58 17.73 3.34 -6.15
N SER A 59 17.41 4.04 -7.24
CA SER A 59 17.88 3.73 -8.59
C SER A 59 19.41 3.72 -8.66
N PRO A 60 20.03 2.99 -9.60
CA PRO A 60 21.47 3.06 -9.82
C PRO A 60 21.91 4.48 -10.20
N ASN A 61 23.08 4.87 -9.71
CA ASN A 61 23.70 6.15 -10.06
C ASN A 61 24.37 6.10 -11.45
N PRO A 62 24.75 7.26 -12.04
CA PRO A 62 25.36 7.29 -13.37
C PRO A 62 26.66 6.47 -13.50
N ALA A 63 27.47 6.36 -12.44
CA ALA A 63 28.70 5.55 -12.47
C ALA A 63 28.39 4.05 -12.51
N GLN A 64 27.38 3.59 -11.77
CA GLN A 64 26.91 2.21 -11.80
C GLN A 64 26.30 1.85 -13.15
N LEU A 65 25.54 2.77 -13.76
CA LEU A 65 25.03 2.62 -15.13
C LEU A 65 26.17 2.55 -16.15
N ALA A 66 27.17 3.43 -16.04
CA ALA A 66 28.34 3.40 -16.91
C ALA A 66 29.11 2.06 -16.80
N GLN A 67 29.27 1.53 -15.58
CA GLN A 67 29.89 0.21 -15.35
C GLN A 67 29.09 -0.93 -16.00
N PHE A 68 27.76 -0.87 -15.95
CA PHE A 68 26.90 -1.84 -16.62
C PHE A 68 27.08 -1.77 -18.14
N HIS A 69 26.99 -0.58 -18.72
CA HIS A 69 27.09 -0.38 -20.16
C HIS A 69 28.50 -0.66 -20.73
N SER A 70 29.55 -0.41 -19.96
CA SER A 70 30.94 -0.53 -20.42
C SER A 70 31.42 -1.97 -20.60
N GLY A 71 30.79 -2.94 -19.94
CA GLY A 71 31.28 -4.31 -20.05
C GLY A 71 30.53 -5.38 -19.26
N TRP A 72 29.44 -5.07 -18.55
CA TRP A 72 28.67 -6.14 -17.94
C TRP A 72 28.01 -6.98 -19.02
N ARG A 73 28.28 -8.28 -18.98
CA ARG A 73 27.70 -9.32 -19.83
C ARG A 73 27.18 -10.39 -18.90
N SER A 74 25.93 -10.82 -19.09
CA SER A 74 25.45 -12.02 -18.40
C SER A 74 26.33 -13.18 -18.84
N ASN A 75 26.96 -13.87 -17.89
CA ASN A 75 27.54 -15.18 -18.16
C ASN A 75 26.42 -16.17 -18.54
N THR A 76 26.81 -17.25 -19.21
CA THR A 76 25.95 -18.32 -19.72
C THR A 76 25.02 -18.90 -18.65
N PHE A 77 23.79 -19.23 -19.05
CA PHE A 77 22.68 -19.61 -18.14
C PHE A 77 22.97 -20.77 -17.17
N ASP A 78 23.87 -21.69 -17.53
CA ASP A 78 24.17 -22.86 -16.70
C ASP A 78 25.19 -22.59 -15.58
N ASP A 79 26.07 -21.60 -15.76
CA ASP A 79 27.04 -21.22 -14.73
C ASP A 79 26.34 -20.55 -13.54
N ASP A 80 25.35 -19.71 -13.82
CA ASP A 80 24.59 -19.00 -12.78
C ASP A 80 23.76 -19.95 -11.90
N LYS A 81 23.19 -21.02 -12.48
CA LYS A 81 22.42 -22.00 -11.69
C LYS A 81 23.30 -22.68 -10.66
N LYS A 82 24.46 -23.19 -11.09
CA LYS A 82 25.45 -23.84 -10.20
C LYS A 82 25.95 -22.87 -9.15
N LEU A 83 26.30 -21.65 -9.56
CA LEU A 83 26.78 -20.61 -8.68
C LEU A 83 25.75 -20.25 -7.60
N ILE A 84 24.47 -20.08 -7.96
CA ILE A 84 23.40 -19.79 -6.99
C ILE A 84 23.27 -20.95 -5.98
N SER A 85 23.32 -22.21 -6.43
CA SER A 85 23.25 -23.38 -5.56
C SER A 85 24.46 -23.49 -4.61
N GLU A 86 25.67 -23.20 -5.09
CA GLU A 86 26.88 -23.17 -4.28
C GLU A 86 26.81 -22.07 -3.20
N ILE A 87 26.41 -20.86 -3.58
CA ILE A 87 26.23 -19.73 -2.65
C ILE A 87 25.16 -20.07 -1.61
N ALA A 88 24.01 -20.62 -2.03
CA ALA A 88 22.92 -21.00 -1.13
C ALA A 88 23.36 -22.06 -0.12
N THR A 89 24.09 -23.08 -0.56
CA THR A 89 24.64 -24.14 0.30
C THR A 89 25.62 -23.55 1.31
N ARG A 90 26.54 -22.69 0.86
CA ARG A 90 27.48 -22.01 1.74
C ARG A 90 26.77 -21.20 2.82
N ILE A 91 25.78 -20.37 2.45
CA ILE A 91 24.98 -19.57 3.39
C ILE A 91 24.23 -20.45 4.39
N ALA A 92 23.72 -21.60 3.97
CA ALA A 92 23.06 -22.55 4.86
C ALA A 92 24.05 -23.17 5.88
N THR A 93 25.28 -23.49 5.46
CA THR A 93 26.30 -24.07 6.35
C THR A 93 26.89 -23.07 7.35
N THR A 94 26.98 -21.79 7.01
CA THR A 94 27.55 -20.75 7.90
C THR A 94 26.55 -20.27 8.97
N ASN A 95 25.25 -20.37 8.72
CA ASN A 95 24.23 -19.91 9.66
C ASN A 95 23.70 -21.08 10.50
N SER A 96 24.21 -21.23 11.74
CA SER A 96 23.70 -22.22 12.70
C SER A 96 22.32 -21.85 13.29
N ALA A 97 21.91 -20.59 13.16
CA ALA A 97 20.60 -20.13 13.61
C ALA A 97 19.56 -20.22 12.48
N SER A 98 18.34 -20.68 12.81
CA SER A 98 17.21 -20.66 11.88
C SER A 98 16.99 -19.23 11.39
N PRO A 99 17.14 -18.93 10.09
CA PRO A 99 17.05 -17.56 9.64
C PRO A 99 15.64 -17.00 9.82
N PRO A 100 15.48 -15.68 9.97
CA PRO A 100 14.15 -15.10 10.15
C PRO A 100 13.31 -15.29 8.88
N HIS A 101 12.04 -15.60 9.08
CA HIS A 101 11.08 -15.77 8.00
C HIS A 101 10.33 -14.46 7.73
N CYS A 102 10.02 -14.20 6.47
CA CYS A 102 9.31 -13.02 6.02
C CYS A 102 8.09 -13.38 5.17
N GLY A 103 7.25 -12.36 4.92
CA GLY A 103 6.03 -12.50 4.15
C GLY A 103 4.79 -12.87 4.98
N LYS A 104 3.62 -12.81 4.34
CA LYS A 104 2.32 -13.04 5.00
C LYS A 104 2.20 -14.44 5.61
N LYS A 105 2.77 -15.43 4.92
CA LYS A 105 2.77 -16.83 5.34
C LYS A 105 4.01 -17.22 6.15
N LYS A 106 4.92 -16.26 6.43
CA LYS A 106 6.21 -16.48 7.09
C LYS A 106 6.97 -17.69 6.52
N SER A 107 6.94 -17.86 5.20
CA SER A 107 7.54 -19.01 4.51
C SER A 107 8.81 -18.66 3.76
N LEU A 108 9.07 -17.38 3.50
CA LEU A 108 10.24 -16.95 2.73
C LEU A 108 11.39 -16.62 3.68
N ASN A 109 12.53 -17.26 3.45
CA ASN A 109 13.70 -17.12 4.31
C ASN A 109 14.58 -15.95 3.86
N LEU A 110 15.10 -15.15 4.81
CA LEU A 110 16.07 -14.08 4.53
C LEU A 110 17.34 -14.55 3.80
N SER A 111 17.67 -15.84 3.87
CA SER A 111 18.77 -16.47 3.13
C SER A 111 18.65 -16.26 1.62
N HIS A 112 17.45 -16.14 1.06
CA HIS A 112 17.28 -15.82 -0.37
C HIS A 112 17.81 -14.44 -0.72
N ARG A 113 17.61 -13.43 0.13
CA ARG A 113 18.19 -12.09 -0.08
C ARG A 113 19.71 -12.15 0.02
N ASN A 114 20.24 -12.82 1.03
CA ASN A 114 21.70 -12.94 1.20
C ASN A 114 22.33 -13.66 0.01
N CYS A 115 21.70 -14.74 -0.47
CA CYS A 115 22.14 -15.46 -1.67
C CYS A 115 22.10 -14.55 -2.91
N PHE A 116 21.04 -13.77 -3.08
CA PHE A 116 20.93 -12.81 -4.18
C PHE A 116 22.03 -11.75 -4.15
N LEU A 117 22.29 -11.13 -3.01
CA LEU A 117 23.34 -10.11 -2.88
C LEU A 117 24.74 -10.67 -3.11
N GLU A 118 25.05 -11.85 -2.56
CA GLU A 118 26.31 -12.55 -2.82
C GLU A 118 26.45 -12.91 -4.29
N HIS A 119 25.38 -13.38 -4.93
CA HIS A 119 25.38 -13.68 -6.37
C HIS A 119 25.67 -12.42 -7.21
N LEU A 120 24.98 -11.30 -6.94
CA LEU A 120 25.23 -10.02 -7.62
C LEU A 120 26.68 -9.57 -7.47
N LYS A 121 27.24 -9.71 -6.28
CA LYS A 121 28.65 -9.38 -6.00
C LYS A 121 29.61 -10.27 -6.80
N THR A 122 29.37 -11.58 -6.85
CA THR A 122 30.22 -12.52 -7.59
C THR A 122 30.21 -12.25 -9.09
N ILE A 123 29.05 -11.96 -9.68
CA ILE A 123 28.93 -11.62 -11.10
C ILE A 123 29.24 -10.14 -11.39
N LYS A 124 29.67 -9.38 -10.38
CA LYS A 124 29.98 -7.95 -10.45
C LYS A 124 28.85 -7.12 -11.05
N PHE A 125 27.60 -7.47 -10.72
CA PHE A 125 26.45 -6.65 -11.10
C PHE A 125 26.50 -5.32 -10.31
N PRO A 126 26.42 -4.14 -10.95
CA PRO A 126 26.84 -2.90 -10.28
C PRO A 126 25.93 -2.39 -9.15
N HIS A 127 24.66 -2.81 -9.09
CA HIS A 127 23.70 -2.32 -8.09
C HIS A 127 22.52 -3.28 -7.89
N ASP A 128 21.99 -3.41 -6.68
CA ASP A 128 21.00 -4.44 -6.30
C ASP A 128 19.52 -4.05 -6.52
N CYS A 129 19.26 -3.03 -7.34
CA CYS A 129 17.90 -2.53 -7.56
C CYS A 129 17.60 -2.13 -9.02
N PHE A 130 16.29 -2.05 -9.32
CA PHE A 130 15.79 -1.57 -10.60
C PHE A 130 16.15 -0.10 -10.82
N ASN A 131 16.27 0.28 -12.10
CA ASN A 131 16.23 1.67 -12.50
C ASN A 131 14.77 2.12 -12.63
N TRP A 132 14.27 2.78 -11.58
CA TRP A 132 12.88 3.25 -11.51
C TRP A 132 12.58 4.40 -12.49
N HIS A 133 13.60 5.00 -13.12
CA HIS A 133 13.39 6.06 -14.10
C HIS A 133 13.26 5.53 -15.53
N GLU A 134 13.47 4.23 -15.73
CA GLU A 134 13.43 3.58 -17.04
C GLU A 134 12.26 2.60 -17.19
N ALA A 135 12.02 2.21 -18.45
CA ALA A 135 11.07 1.17 -18.81
C ALA A 135 11.49 -0.20 -18.25
N CYS A 136 10.54 -1.12 -18.03
CA CYS A 136 10.87 -2.50 -17.67
C CYS A 136 11.73 -3.19 -18.74
N SER A 137 11.59 -2.75 -20.00
CA SER A 137 12.33 -3.22 -21.18
C SER A 137 13.68 -2.54 -21.37
N SER A 138 14.16 -1.74 -20.41
CA SER A 138 15.53 -1.22 -20.50
C SER A 138 16.53 -2.33 -20.24
N ALA A 139 17.70 -2.28 -20.87
CA ALA A 139 18.72 -3.33 -20.73
C ALA A 139 19.06 -3.61 -19.27
N TRP A 140 19.12 -2.57 -18.43
CA TRP A 140 19.33 -2.70 -16.99
C TRP A 140 18.20 -3.48 -16.30
N ASN A 141 16.95 -3.08 -16.53
CA ASN A 141 15.79 -3.67 -15.86
C ASN A 141 15.50 -5.09 -16.35
N GLU A 142 15.76 -5.39 -17.63
CA GLU A 142 15.71 -6.75 -18.17
C GLU A 142 16.79 -7.64 -17.55
N ALA A 143 18.02 -7.14 -17.43
CA ALA A 143 19.10 -7.88 -16.78
C ALA A 143 18.77 -8.23 -15.32
N LEU A 144 18.27 -7.25 -14.55
CA LEU A 144 17.87 -7.49 -13.17
C LEU A 144 16.66 -8.44 -13.07
N THR A 145 15.68 -8.31 -13.98
CA THR A 145 14.52 -9.23 -14.04
C THR A 145 14.97 -10.66 -14.30
N ASN A 146 15.92 -10.87 -15.21
CA ASN A 146 16.50 -12.18 -15.49
C ASN A 146 17.23 -12.75 -14.26
N LEU A 147 17.93 -11.92 -13.49
CA LEU A 147 18.58 -12.35 -12.24
C LEU A 147 17.55 -12.73 -11.17
N ILE A 148 16.48 -11.96 -11.01
CA ILE A 148 15.37 -12.29 -10.11
C ILE A 148 14.70 -13.60 -10.53
N LEU A 149 14.50 -13.83 -11.83
CA LEU A 149 13.92 -15.05 -12.39
C LEU A 149 14.79 -16.28 -12.09
N LYS A 150 16.12 -16.17 -12.23
CA LYS A 150 17.06 -17.25 -11.86
C LYS A 150 16.92 -17.64 -10.39
N HIS A 151 16.82 -16.64 -9.51
CA HIS A 151 16.61 -16.86 -8.07
C HIS A 151 15.21 -17.41 -7.75
N TRP A 152 14.18 -16.98 -8.47
CA TRP A 152 12.83 -17.53 -8.36
C TRP A 152 12.83 -19.03 -8.68
N ASN A 153 13.42 -19.41 -9.82
CA ASN A 153 13.50 -20.80 -10.24
C ASN A 153 14.26 -21.67 -9.23
N HIS A 154 15.40 -21.18 -8.72
CA HIS A 154 16.14 -21.88 -7.67
C HIS A 154 15.32 -22.06 -6.39
N ALA A 155 14.60 -21.02 -5.94
CA ALA A 155 13.75 -21.10 -4.75
C ALA A 155 12.55 -22.04 -4.98
N TYR A 156 11.96 -22.02 -6.18
CA TYR A 156 10.81 -22.84 -6.56
C TYR A 156 11.15 -24.33 -6.58
N VAL A 157 12.24 -24.72 -7.26
CA VAL A 157 12.70 -26.12 -7.32
C VAL A 157 13.06 -26.65 -5.93
N ASN A 158 13.57 -25.79 -5.04
CA ASN A 158 13.90 -26.16 -3.66
C ASN A 158 12.71 -26.08 -2.67
N GLY A 159 11.47 -25.93 -3.16
CA GLY A 159 10.28 -25.98 -2.32
C GLY A 159 10.06 -24.76 -1.41
N SER A 160 10.68 -23.62 -1.70
CA SER A 160 10.57 -22.40 -0.85
C SER A 160 9.15 -21.83 -0.81
N PHE A 161 8.28 -22.24 -1.74
CA PHE A 161 6.92 -21.76 -1.88
C PHE A 161 5.85 -22.80 -1.52
N LEU A 162 6.18 -23.92 -0.86
CA LEU A 162 5.21 -24.97 -0.49
C LEU A 162 4.01 -24.46 0.32
N ALA A 163 4.18 -23.37 1.08
CA ALA A 163 3.08 -22.73 1.80
C ALA A 163 2.05 -22.05 0.90
N TYR A 164 2.34 -21.85 -0.39
CA TYR A 164 1.45 -21.26 -1.38
C TYR A 164 0.85 -22.35 -2.27
N PRO A 165 -0.48 -22.36 -2.47
CA PRO A 165 -1.10 -23.24 -3.47
C PRO A 165 -0.83 -22.66 -4.86
N LEU A 166 0.37 -22.94 -5.39
CA LEU A 166 0.81 -22.50 -6.70
C LEU A 166 0.32 -23.47 -7.78
N ASP A 167 -0.07 -22.94 -8.94
CA ASP A 167 -0.18 -23.73 -10.15
C ASP A 167 1.24 -24.03 -10.69
N PRO A 168 1.67 -25.31 -10.78
CA PRO A 168 3.02 -25.65 -11.23
C PRO A 168 3.31 -25.20 -12.67
N GLY A 169 2.31 -25.21 -13.55
CA GLY A 169 2.47 -24.77 -14.94
C GLY A 169 2.85 -23.30 -15.02
N ALA A 170 2.05 -22.42 -14.41
CA ALA A 170 2.34 -20.99 -14.37
C ALA A 170 3.57 -20.62 -13.52
N ALA A 171 3.85 -21.36 -12.44
CA ALA A 171 4.97 -21.06 -11.54
C ALA A 171 6.34 -21.43 -12.12
N GLY A 172 6.38 -22.44 -12.99
CA GLY A 172 7.57 -22.90 -13.70
C GLY A 172 7.83 -22.21 -15.04
N ASP A 173 6.83 -21.52 -15.62
CA ASP A 173 6.97 -20.85 -16.92
C ASP A 173 7.75 -19.51 -16.81
N PRO A 174 8.95 -19.41 -17.42
CA PRO A 174 9.76 -18.19 -17.39
C PRO A 174 9.06 -16.96 -17.95
N LEU A 175 8.22 -17.13 -18.98
CA LEU A 175 7.53 -16.02 -19.64
C LEU A 175 6.46 -15.43 -18.71
N THR A 176 5.65 -16.29 -18.09
CA THR A 176 4.66 -15.88 -17.09
C THR A 176 5.31 -15.15 -15.92
N ILE A 177 6.38 -15.70 -15.34
CA ILE A 177 7.06 -15.06 -14.20
C ILE A 177 7.66 -13.71 -14.57
N THR A 178 8.32 -13.61 -15.73
CA THR A 178 8.87 -12.35 -16.24
C THR A 178 7.77 -11.29 -16.42
N ALA A 179 6.66 -11.66 -17.05
CA ALA A 179 5.52 -10.76 -17.25
C ALA A 179 4.94 -10.25 -15.93
N LEU A 180 4.85 -11.12 -14.92
CA LEU A 180 4.40 -10.74 -13.58
C LEU A 180 5.39 -9.83 -12.85
N ILE A 181 6.71 -10.05 -13.00
CA ILE A 181 7.74 -9.13 -12.46
C ILE A 181 7.62 -7.75 -13.12
N HIS A 182 7.46 -7.69 -14.45
CA HIS A 182 7.24 -6.43 -15.17
C HIS A 182 5.96 -5.72 -14.71
N GLN A 183 4.85 -6.45 -14.56
CA GLN A 183 3.59 -5.88 -14.07
C GLN A 183 3.75 -5.29 -12.65
N TRP A 184 4.45 -6.00 -11.77
CA TRP A 184 4.77 -5.52 -10.43
C TRP A 184 5.64 -4.25 -10.46
N PHE A 185 6.71 -4.28 -11.26
CA PHE A 185 7.64 -3.17 -11.41
C PHE A 185 6.94 -1.92 -11.94
N ASP A 186 6.19 -2.02 -13.04
CA ASP A 186 5.53 -0.85 -13.63
C ASP A 186 4.44 -0.30 -12.69
N GLY A 187 3.73 -1.16 -11.96
CA GLY A 187 2.80 -0.72 -10.93
C GLY A 187 3.48 0.08 -9.81
N ARG A 188 4.69 -0.31 -9.41
CA ARG A 188 5.50 0.44 -8.43
C ARG A 188 6.05 1.74 -9.03
N ARG A 189 6.59 1.68 -10.25
CA ARG A 189 7.12 2.85 -10.98
C ARG A 189 6.06 3.92 -11.14
N ASP A 190 4.85 3.55 -11.53
CA ASP A 190 3.76 4.51 -11.72
C ASP A 190 3.41 5.26 -10.44
N VAL A 191 3.39 4.57 -9.29
CA VAL A 191 3.15 5.22 -7.99
C VAL A 191 4.25 6.24 -7.70
N LEU A 192 5.50 5.93 -8.02
CA LEU A 192 6.64 6.81 -7.78
C LEU A 192 6.63 8.03 -8.69
N LEU A 193 6.43 7.81 -9.99
CA LEU A 193 6.32 8.91 -10.95
C LEU A 193 5.10 9.78 -10.66
N GLN A 194 4.00 9.21 -10.17
CA GLN A 194 2.83 9.97 -9.73
C GLN A 194 3.17 10.86 -8.53
N GLU A 195 3.89 10.34 -7.54
CA GLU A 195 4.30 11.11 -6.36
C GLU A 195 5.31 12.21 -6.71
N GLN A 196 6.25 11.95 -7.63
CA GLN A 196 7.17 12.97 -8.13
C GLN A 196 6.46 14.09 -8.88
N ARG A 197 5.45 13.77 -9.70
CA ARG A 197 4.66 14.75 -10.46
C ARG A 197 3.67 15.52 -9.59
N ASN A 198 3.14 14.89 -8.54
CA ASN A 198 2.15 15.45 -7.64
C ASN A 198 2.45 15.01 -6.20
N PRO A 199 3.35 15.74 -5.49
CA PRO A 199 3.68 15.44 -4.11
C PRO A 199 2.44 15.36 -3.21
N GLY A 200 2.36 14.33 -2.37
CA GLY A 200 1.22 14.01 -1.53
C GLY A 200 0.11 13.20 -2.24
N SER A 201 0.29 12.79 -3.49
CA SER A 201 -0.69 11.98 -4.21
C SER A 201 -0.97 10.63 -3.53
N ALA A 202 0.06 9.99 -2.99
CA ALA A 202 -0.06 8.72 -2.27
C ALA A 202 -0.90 8.88 -1.01
N GLN A 203 -0.69 9.97 -0.26
CA GLN A 203 -1.47 10.30 0.94
C GLN A 203 -2.92 10.60 0.58
N LYS A 204 -3.18 11.45 -0.42
CA LYS A 204 -4.53 11.77 -0.92
C LYS A 204 -5.28 10.52 -1.37
N LYS A 205 -4.61 9.63 -2.11
CA LYS A 205 -5.17 8.34 -2.55
C LYS A 205 -5.47 7.42 -1.36
N SER A 206 -4.58 7.35 -0.38
CA SER A 206 -4.79 6.58 0.85
C SER A 206 -6.03 7.08 1.63
N GLN A 207 -6.14 8.40 1.83
CA GLN A 207 -7.29 9.02 2.47
C GLN A 207 -8.59 8.75 1.71
N MET A 208 -8.58 8.86 0.38
CA MET A 208 -9.72 8.56 -0.47
C MET A 208 -10.17 7.09 -0.34
N ILE A 209 -9.22 6.13 -0.37
CA ILE A 209 -9.51 4.71 -0.18
C ILE A 209 -10.08 4.45 1.22
N GLN A 210 -9.53 5.09 2.25
CA GLN A 210 -9.99 4.98 3.62
C GLN A 210 -11.44 5.48 3.77
N ARG A 211 -11.75 6.67 3.25
CA ARG A 211 -13.12 7.23 3.20
C ARG A 211 -14.07 6.29 2.48
N SER A 212 -13.67 5.74 1.33
CA SER A 212 -14.48 4.78 0.58
C SER A 212 -14.76 3.49 1.36
N ARG A 213 -13.76 2.95 2.07
CA ARG A 213 -13.94 1.74 2.90
C ARG A 213 -14.89 2.02 4.06
N TRP A 214 -14.73 3.15 4.74
CA TRP A 214 -15.62 3.55 5.82
C TRP A 214 -17.07 3.69 5.37
N ARG A 215 -17.32 4.33 4.22
CA ARG A 215 -18.67 4.44 3.66
C ARG A 215 -19.30 3.07 3.38
N LYS A 216 -18.52 2.14 2.83
CA LYS A 216 -18.98 0.77 2.56
C LYS A 216 -19.33 0.03 3.86
N THR A 217 -18.42 0.07 4.84
CA THR A 217 -18.64 -0.56 6.15
C THR A 217 -19.86 0.03 6.88
N LEU A 218 -20.07 1.34 6.77
CA LEU A 218 -21.25 1.99 7.36
C LEU A 218 -22.55 1.55 6.66
N SER A 219 -22.56 1.49 5.32
CA SER A 219 -23.68 0.94 4.54
C SER A 219 -24.04 -0.49 4.97
N GLU A 220 -23.03 -1.38 5.04
CA GLU A 220 -23.20 -2.78 5.45
C GLU A 220 -23.81 -2.88 6.86
N HIS A 221 -23.27 -2.13 7.82
CA HIS A 221 -23.76 -2.17 9.20
C HIS A 221 -25.18 -1.63 9.35
N ARG A 222 -25.52 -0.52 8.68
CA ARG A 222 -26.88 0.03 8.69
C ARG A 222 -27.90 -0.93 8.11
N THR A 223 -27.57 -1.50 6.96
CA THR A 223 -28.41 -2.48 6.28
C THR A 223 -28.66 -3.70 7.17
N GLU A 224 -27.60 -4.21 7.81
CA GLU A 224 -27.71 -5.34 8.73
C GLU A 224 -28.55 -4.99 9.98
N THR A 225 -28.42 -3.78 10.53
CA THR A 225 -29.22 -3.34 11.68
C THR A 225 -30.70 -3.26 11.33
N LEU A 226 -31.05 -2.71 10.17
CA LEU A 226 -32.44 -2.65 9.70
C LEU A 226 -33.03 -4.06 9.51
N LYS A 227 -32.26 -4.98 8.92
CA LYS A 227 -32.65 -6.39 8.76
C LYS A 227 -32.97 -7.05 10.11
N ARG A 228 -32.07 -6.89 11.09
CA ARG A 228 -32.22 -7.51 12.42
C ARG A 228 -33.36 -6.90 13.24
N MET A 229 -33.62 -5.62 13.05
CA MET A 229 -34.77 -4.93 13.66
C MET A 229 -36.11 -5.32 13.02
N LYS A 230 -36.12 -6.17 12.00
CA LYS A 230 -37.31 -6.60 11.27
C LYS A 230 -38.11 -5.41 10.72
N VAL A 231 -37.39 -4.36 10.29
CA VAL A 231 -38.00 -3.29 9.50
C VAL A 231 -38.51 -3.91 8.20
N ASP A 232 -39.59 -3.38 7.62
CA ASP A 232 -40.09 -3.80 6.32
C ASP A 232 -38.96 -3.83 5.27
N GLU A 233 -38.90 -4.91 4.48
CA GLU A 233 -37.81 -5.21 3.54
C GLU A 233 -37.57 -4.07 2.54
N LYS A 234 -38.63 -3.34 2.17
CA LYS A 234 -38.53 -2.19 1.27
C LYS A 234 -37.61 -1.08 1.77
N PHE A 235 -37.33 -1.04 3.08
CA PHE A 235 -36.45 -0.04 3.69
C PHE A 235 -35.02 -0.53 3.96
N HIS A 236 -34.72 -1.82 3.76
CA HIS A 236 -33.38 -2.35 4.05
C HIS A 236 -32.30 -1.69 3.18
N GLY A 237 -32.64 -1.35 1.93
CA GLY A 237 -31.71 -0.75 0.96
C GLY A 237 -31.51 0.77 1.09
N ILE A 238 -32.16 1.45 2.05
CA ILE A 238 -32.14 2.93 2.11
C ILE A 238 -30.73 3.52 2.34
N PHE A 239 -29.78 2.72 2.86
CA PHE A 239 -28.37 3.11 3.04
C PHE A 239 -27.39 2.24 2.23
N GLU A 240 -27.89 1.41 1.31
CA GLU A 240 -27.06 0.47 0.55
C GLU A 240 -26.01 1.19 -0.29
N ASP A 241 -26.38 2.29 -0.95
CA ASP A 241 -25.44 3.14 -1.67
C ASP A 241 -24.43 3.78 -0.69
N PRO A 242 -23.12 3.49 -0.81
CA PRO A 242 -22.10 4.12 0.02
C PRO A 242 -22.08 5.64 -0.07
N LEU A 243 -22.52 6.25 -1.18
CA LEU A 243 -22.63 7.71 -1.32
C LEU A 243 -23.76 8.29 -0.45
N CYS A 244 -24.76 7.48 -0.12
CA CYS A 244 -25.78 7.77 0.88
C CYS A 244 -25.28 7.65 2.32
N ASN A 245 -23.96 7.64 2.55
CA ASN A 245 -23.33 7.60 3.86
C ASN A 245 -22.29 8.73 3.96
N SER A 246 -22.27 9.44 5.09
CA SER A 246 -21.35 10.57 5.31
C SER A 246 -19.89 10.11 5.39
N ASP A 247 -18.98 10.96 4.94
CA ASP A 247 -17.56 10.79 5.19
C ASP A 247 -17.25 11.07 6.67
N THR A 248 -16.13 10.51 7.12
CA THR A 248 -15.52 10.79 8.42
C THR A 248 -14.16 11.43 8.18
N GLU A 249 -13.89 12.53 8.86
CA GLU A 249 -12.59 13.21 8.88
C GLU A 249 -11.92 12.98 10.22
N LYS A 250 -10.60 12.74 10.19
CA LYS A 250 -9.78 12.66 11.38
C LYS A 250 -9.18 14.04 11.63
N GLN A 251 -9.51 14.64 12.77
CA GLN A 251 -8.90 15.87 13.25
C GLN A 251 -7.45 15.62 13.72
N GLU A 252 -6.68 16.70 13.95
CA GLU A 252 -5.27 16.63 14.34
C GLU A 252 -5.05 15.91 15.69
N ASP A 253 -6.01 16.03 16.60
CA ASP A 253 -6.08 15.33 17.90
C ASP A 253 -6.41 13.82 17.77
N GLY A 254 -6.70 13.37 16.54
CA GLY A 254 -7.09 12.01 16.24
C GLY A 254 -8.58 11.71 16.40
N THR A 255 -9.38 12.71 16.75
CA THR A 255 -10.84 12.61 16.86
C THR A 255 -11.45 12.43 15.48
N LEU A 256 -12.43 11.52 15.37
CA LEU A 256 -13.16 11.28 14.15
C LEU A 256 -14.44 12.12 14.15
N VAL A 257 -14.57 13.01 13.17
CA VAL A 257 -15.72 13.90 13.01
C VAL A 257 -16.44 13.60 11.70
N LYS A 258 -17.77 13.63 11.76
CA LYS A 258 -18.63 13.39 10.60
C LYS A 258 -18.67 14.63 9.71
N VAL A 259 -18.46 14.42 8.42
CA VAL A 259 -18.68 15.46 7.41
C VAL A 259 -20.18 15.55 7.13
N LYS A 260 -20.77 16.72 7.34
CA LYS A 260 -22.18 16.97 7.02
C LYS A 260 -22.36 16.89 5.51
N LEU A 261 -23.35 16.11 5.08
CA LEU A 261 -23.73 16.05 3.66
C LEU A 261 -24.72 17.19 3.37
N PRO A 262 -24.36 18.17 2.53
CA PRO A 262 -25.18 19.37 2.32
C PRO A 262 -26.52 19.06 1.65
N TRP A 263 -26.57 18.00 0.84
CA TRP A 263 -27.77 17.57 0.11
C TRP A 263 -28.72 16.68 0.93
N ARG A 264 -28.30 16.20 2.11
CA ARG A 264 -29.13 15.27 2.92
C ARG A 264 -30.10 16.06 3.79
N SER A 265 -31.38 15.67 3.76
CA SER A 265 -32.41 16.28 4.61
C SER A 265 -32.13 16.05 6.11
N THR A 266 -32.72 16.90 6.95
CA THR A 266 -32.65 16.76 8.41
C THR A 266 -33.27 15.44 8.89
N VAL A 267 -34.40 15.03 8.30
CA VAL A 267 -35.07 13.75 8.60
C VAL A 267 -34.16 12.56 8.29
N ALA A 268 -33.56 12.53 7.10
CA ALA A 268 -32.64 11.45 6.71
C ALA A 268 -31.38 11.44 7.59
N THR A 269 -30.92 12.61 8.04
CA THR A 269 -29.80 12.73 8.98
C THR A 269 -30.15 12.16 10.36
N SER A 270 -31.34 12.46 10.88
CA SER A 270 -31.82 11.94 12.16
C SER A 270 -32.06 10.43 12.11
N LEU A 271 -32.62 9.91 11.02
CA LEU A 271 -32.80 8.48 10.79
C LEU A 271 -31.45 7.75 10.80
N ALA A 272 -30.49 8.26 10.02
CA ALA A 272 -29.13 7.74 9.97
C ALA A 272 -28.49 7.69 11.38
N ALA A 273 -28.57 8.78 12.13
CA ALA A 273 -28.05 8.84 13.50
C ALA A 273 -28.74 7.86 14.45
N ARG A 274 -30.05 7.62 14.28
CA ARG A 274 -30.79 6.66 15.09
C ARG A 274 -30.34 5.22 14.82
N ILE A 275 -30.17 4.85 13.56
CA ILE A 275 -29.70 3.51 13.16
C ILE A 275 -28.27 3.26 13.65
N ASP A 276 -27.44 4.29 13.67
CA ASP A 276 -26.06 4.15 14.14
C ASP A 276 -26.00 3.86 15.64
N ARG A 277 -26.83 4.52 16.45
CA ARG A 277 -26.98 4.20 17.88
C ARG A 277 -27.41 2.75 18.10
N LEU A 278 -28.34 2.26 17.28
CA LEU A 278 -28.81 0.88 17.33
C LEU A 278 -27.71 -0.11 16.89
N THR A 279 -26.92 0.26 15.90
CA THR A 279 -25.77 -0.52 15.42
C THR A 279 -24.71 -0.63 16.52
N ILE A 280 -24.41 0.47 17.22
CA ILE A 280 -23.50 0.49 18.38
C ILE A 280 -24.00 -0.46 19.47
N GLN A 281 -25.27 -0.35 19.82
CA GLN A 281 -25.89 -1.19 20.84
C GLN A 281 -25.79 -2.67 20.47
N ARG A 282 -26.25 -3.04 19.28
CA ARG A 282 -26.17 -4.40 18.74
C ARG A 282 -24.75 -4.96 18.82
N LYS A 283 -23.76 -4.20 18.34
CA LYS A 283 -22.37 -4.66 18.34
C LYS A 283 -21.81 -4.86 19.75
N LYS A 284 -22.19 -4.02 20.72
CA LYS A 284 -21.79 -4.16 22.13
C LYS A 284 -22.38 -5.43 22.74
N GLU A 285 -23.66 -5.70 22.48
CA GLU A 285 -24.37 -6.89 22.94
C GLU A 285 -23.77 -8.18 22.34
N GLU A 286 -23.41 -8.16 21.05
CA GLU A 286 -22.85 -9.32 20.35
C GLU A 286 -21.41 -9.67 20.76
N ASN A 287 -20.53 -8.68 20.94
CA ASN A 287 -19.09 -8.94 21.04
C ASN A 287 -18.56 -9.06 22.47
N LYS A 288 -19.36 -8.78 23.51
CA LYS A 288 -18.89 -8.63 24.92
C LYS A 288 -17.62 -7.77 25.07
N ARG A 289 -17.27 -6.96 24.07
CA ARG A 289 -16.12 -6.07 24.00
C ARG A 289 -16.63 -4.65 23.84
N SER A 290 -16.12 -3.75 24.67
CA SER A 290 -16.29 -2.31 24.46
C SER A 290 -15.50 -1.91 23.23
N PHE A 291 -16.19 -1.44 22.19
CA PHE A 291 -15.51 -0.74 21.11
C PHE A 291 -15.14 0.66 21.60
N GLY A 292 -13.93 1.12 21.26
CA GLY A 292 -13.51 2.49 21.53
C GLY A 292 -14.37 3.51 20.74
N PRO A 293 -14.42 4.79 21.18
CA PRO A 293 -15.11 5.88 20.46
C PRO A 293 -14.63 6.04 19.01
N SER A 294 -13.38 5.65 18.74
CA SER A 294 -12.74 5.68 17.43
C SER A 294 -13.01 4.43 16.57
N GLN A 295 -13.66 3.39 17.11
CA GLN A 295 -13.95 2.12 16.43
C GLN A 295 -15.42 1.93 16.09
N LEU A 296 -16.31 2.80 16.57
CA LEU A 296 -17.71 2.78 16.22
C LEU A 296 -18.17 4.11 15.62
N LEU A 297 -18.71 3.96 14.42
CA LEU A 297 -19.61 4.82 13.69
C LEU A 297 -20.34 5.86 14.57
N GLU A 298 -20.32 7.11 14.09
CA GLU A 298 -21.28 8.18 14.41
C GLU A 298 -21.63 8.43 15.88
N THR A 299 -20.64 8.75 16.70
CA THR A 299 -20.91 9.61 17.86
C THR A 299 -20.77 11.08 17.47
N PRO A 300 -21.85 11.88 17.49
CA PRO A 300 -21.71 13.32 17.53
C PRO A 300 -21.31 13.72 18.96
N LEU A 301 -20.07 14.17 19.12
CA LEU A 301 -19.69 15.09 20.20
C LEU A 301 -18.97 16.21 19.42
N VAL A 302 -19.52 17.42 19.31
CA VAL A 302 -19.90 18.30 20.40
C VAL A 302 -21.11 19.14 19.97
N SER A 303 -22.22 19.04 20.70
CA SER A 303 -23.11 20.18 20.89
C SER A 303 -22.26 21.26 21.55
N ALA A 304 -21.98 22.35 20.83
CA ALA A 304 -21.36 23.52 21.40
C ALA A 304 -22.14 23.89 22.67
N ILE A 305 -21.59 23.53 23.82
CA ILE A 305 -22.00 24.14 25.07
C ILE A 305 -21.63 25.60 24.86
N LEU A 306 -22.66 26.44 24.79
CA LEU A 306 -22.55 27.87 25.04
C LEU A 306 -21.89 28.01 26.41
N VAL A 307 -20.56 28.05 26.43
CA VAL A 307 -19.82 28.57 27.57
C VAL A 307 -19.93 30.07 27.42
N SER A 308 -20.93 30.64 28.10
CA SER A 308 -20.97 32.06 28.38
C SER A 308 -19.62 32.50 28.97
N PRO A 309 -19.05 33.64 28.54
CA PRO A 309 -17.78 34.09 29.07
C PRO A 309 -17.90 34.39 30.57
N PRO A 310 -16.92 33.99 31.40
CA PRO A 310 -16.98 34.29 32.82
C PRO A 310 -16.82 35.80 33.06
N ALA A 311 -17.68 36.30 33.93
CA ALA A 311 -17.75 37.69 34.35
C ALA A 311 -16.41 38.22 34.86
N HIS A 312 -16.10 39.47 34.46
CA HIS A 312 -15.04 40.29 35.02
C HIS A 312 -15.03 40.26 36.55
N LYS A 313 -14.00 39.66 37.15
CA LYS A 313 -13.56 40.01 38.50
C LYS A 313 -12.43 41.03 38.38
N LYS A 314 -12.76 42.28 38.71
CA LYS A 314 -11.79 43.31 39.08
C LYS A 314 -10.93 42.76 40.22
N PHE A 315 -9.62 42.71 40.03
CA PHE A 315 -8.67 42.67 41.13
C PHE A 315 -7.79 43.92 41.04
N GLN A 316 -7.92 44.73 42.08
CA GLN A 316 -7.08 45.88 42.38
C GLN A 316 -5.66 45.41 42.68
N ASP A 317 -4.69 46.13 42.13
CA ASP A 317 -3.28 46.03 42.48
C ASP A 317 -2.89 47.33 43.22
N PRO A 318 -2.60 47.30 44.54
CA PRO A 318 -2.05 48.45 45.25
C PRO A 318 -0.53 48.41 45.20
N GLY A 319 0.04 49.42 44.56
CA GLY A 319 1.43 49.42 44.11
C GLY A 319 2.51 49.47 45.18
N LYS A 320 3.75 49.33 44.70
CA LYS A 320 4.93 49.91 45.33
C LYS A 320 6.01 50.24 44.30
N LYS A 321 6.13 51.55 44.06
CA LYS A 321 7.33 52.39 43.87
C LYS A 321 8.57 51.75 43.24
N ILE A 322 8.98 52.28 42.08
CA ILE A 322 10.40 52.60 41.83
C ILE A 322 10.47 53.98 41.15
N SER A 323 11.34 54.82 41.71
CA SER A 323 11.63 56.23 41.38
C SER A 323 12.44 56.37 40.09
N MET A 324 12.21 57.47 39.36
CA MET A 324 13.15 58.00 38.36
C MET A 324 14.43 58.49 39.04
N THR A 325 15.59 58.33 38.40
CA THR A 325 16.42 59.42 37.82
C THR A 325 17.90 59.02 37.67
N SER A 326 18.49 59.54 36.60
CA SER A 326 19.87 60.04 36.49
C SER A 326 21.01 59.08 36.12
N SER A 327 21.44 59.25 34.86
CA SER A 327 22.81 59.59 34.43
C SER A 327 23.96 58.64 34.78
N PHE A 328 24.68 58.17 33.76
CA PHE A 328 26.01 58.68 33.36
C PHE A 328 26.59 57.75 32.28
N LEU A 329 26.97 58.37 31.16
CA LEU A 329 27.87 57.93 30.08
C LEU A 329 27.47 56.72 29.21
#